data_AF-A0A961Z8Q4-F1
#
_entry.id   AF-A0A961Z8Q4-F1
#
_cell.length_a   1.000
_cell.length_b   1.000
_cell.length_c   1.000
_cell.angle_alpha   90.00
_cell.angle_beta   90.00
_cell.angle_gamma   90.00
#
_symmetry.space_group_name_H-M   'P 1'
#
loop_
_entity.id
_entity.type
_entity.pdbx_description
1 polymer ?
#
loop_
_entity_poly.entity_id
_entity_poly.type
_entity_poly.pdbx_seq_one_letter_code
_entity_poly.pdbx_strand_id
1 'polypeptide(L)'
;MDSDSYNSFFRYQRMLGNYPAKVEVGNFDGHIKYRGDFRTLPKGSGFASFRRMSDAQFKANHSKYTSQGYILVWYLRMVHDGGVDNVATWFK
;
A
#
# COMPACT_ATOMS: atom_id res chain seq x y z
N MET A 1 -9.56 3.02 9.26
CA MET A 1 -10.52 2.06 8.68
C MET A 1 -10.02 0.66 8.93
N ASP A 2 -10.88 -0.32 9.15
CA ASP A 2 -10.47 -1.75 9.09
C ASP A 2 -10.05 -2.13 7.65
N SER A 3 -9.66 -3.40 7.45
CA SER A 3 -9.18 -3.89 6.16
C SER A 3 -10.22 -3.79 5.04
N ASP A 4 -11.49 -4.08 5.33
CA ASP A 4 -12.56 -4.18 4.34
C ASP A 4 -13.10 -2.81 3.97
N SER A 5 -13.31 -1.96 4.97
CA SER A 5 -13.61 -0.54 4.82
C SER A 5 -12.53 0.16 4.00
N TYR A 6 -11.25 -0.12 4.28
CA TYR A 6 -10.15 0.42 3.48
C TYR A 6 -10.16 -0.12 2.05
N ASN A 7 -10.43 -1.42 1.83
CA ASN A 7 -10.51 -1.98 0.48
C ASN A 7 -11.60 -1.31 -0.35
N SER A 8 -12.77 -1.07 0.24
CA SER A 8 -13.86 -0.33 -0.40
C SER A 8 -13.46 1.11 -0.72
N PHE A 9 -12.85 1.82 0.23
CA PHE A 9 -12.35 3.19 0.00
C PHE A 9 -11.26 3.25 -1.08
N PHE A 10 -10.32 2.30 -1.08
CA PHE A 10 -9.28 2.19 -2.08
C PHE A 10 -9.86 1.95 -3.48
N ARG A 11 -10.84 1.05 -3.62
CA ARG A 11 -11.54 0.82 -4.90
C ARG A 11 -12.25 2.08 -5.38
N TYR A 12 -12.93 2.78 -4.48
CA TYR A 12 -13.56 4.06 -4.78
C TYR A 12 -12.56 5.09 -5.31
N GLN A 13 -11.43 5.28 -4.62
CA GLN A 13 -10.38 6.20 -5.05
C GLN A 13 -9.81 5.85 -6.42
N ARG A 14 -9.67 4.55 -6.73
CA ARG A 14 -9.24 4.11 -8.06
C ARG A 14 -10.25 4.46 -9.16
N MET A 15 -11.55 4.40 -8.88
CA MET A 15 -12.58 4.84 -9.84
C MET A 15 -12.49 6.34 -10.12
N LEU A 16 -12.02 7.14 -9.15
CA LEU A 16 -11.73 8.56 -9.31
C LEU A 16 -10.40 8.86 -9.99
N GLY A 17 -9.64 7.82 -10.40
CA GLY A 17 -8.32 8.01 -11.01
C GLY A 17 -7.23 8.39 -10.01
N ASN A 18 -7.37 8.04 -8.73
CA ASN A 18 -6.37 8.30 -7.71
C ASN A 18 -5.54 7.05 -7.37
N TYR A 19 -4.35 7.27 -6.83
CA TYR A 19 -3.46 6.25 -6.27
C TYR A 19 -3.08 6.59 -4.82
N PRO A 20 -2.76 5.60 -3.97
CA PRO A 20 -2.34 5.88 -2.61
C PRO A 20 -0.86 6.29 -2.56
N ALA A 21 -0.59 7.59 -2.47
CA ALA A 21 0.76 8.10 -2.31
C ALA A 21 1.38 7.68 -0.96
N LYS A 22 0.55 7.50 0.07
CA LYS A 22 0.94 6.98 1.38
C LYS A 22 -0.15 6.06 1.91
N VAL A 23 0.25 4.98 2.59
CA VAL A 23 -0.68 4.12 3.34
C VAL A 23 -0.10 3.84 4.71
N GLU A 24 -0.72 4.38 5.73
CA GLU A 24 -0.39 4.13 7.11
C GLU A 24 -1.17 2.92 7.61
N VAL A 25 -0.52 2.14 8.47
CA VAL A 25 -1.10 1.01 9.19
C VAL A 25 -0.71 1.12 10.66
N GLY A 26 -1.62 0.76 11.55
CA GLY A 26 -1.39 0.71 12.99
C GLY A 26 -2.27 -0.31 13.68
N ASN A 27 -1.81 -0.80 14.83
CA ASN A 27 -2.59 -1.65 15.73
C ASN A 27 -3.23 -0.79 16.81
N PHE A 28 -4.56 -0.83 16.92
CA PHE A 28 -5.35 -0.10 17.91
C PHE A 28 -6.19 -1.10 18.68
N ASP A 29 -5.79 -1.41 19.92
CA ASP A 29 -6.46 -2.37 20.80
C ASP A 29 -6.66 -3.75 20.15
N GLY A 30 -5.63 -4.27 19.46
CA GLY A 30 -5.69 -5.55 18.75
C GLY A 30 -6.30 -5.48 17.35
N HIS A 31 -6.80 -4.32 16.93
CA HIS A 31 -7.40 -4.13 15.61
C HIS A 31 -6.46 -3.38 14.68
N ILE A 32 -6.06 -4.06 13.59
CA ILE A 32 -5.25 -3.44 12.54
C ILE A 32 -6.13 -2.46 11.73
N LYS A 33 -5.74 -1.19 11.74
CA LYS A 33 -6.41 -0.10 11.02
C LYS A 33 -5.48 0.53 9.98
N TYR A 34 -6.09 1.02 8.92
CA TYR A 34 -5.43 1.62 7.77
C TYR A 34 -5.96 3.04 7.51
N ARG A 35 -5.06 3.89 6.99
CA ARG A 35 -5.37 5.22 6.44
C ARG A 35 -4.54 5.45 5.19
N GLY A 36 -5.17 5.88 4.10
CA GLY A 36 -4.48 6.19 2.85
C GLY A 36 -4.56 7.68 2.55
N ASP A 37 -3.43 8.26 2.14
CA ASP A 37 -3.37 9.57 1.48
C ASP A 37 -3.34 9.31 -0.03
N PHE A 38 -4.35 9.82 -0.73
CA PHE A 38 -4.58 9.56 -2.15
C PHE A 38 -4.32 10.82 -2.95
N ARG A 39 -3.65 10.63 -4.10
CA ARG A 39 -3.35 11.70 -5.05
C ARG A 39 -3.86 11.30 -6.43
N THR A 40 -4.13 12.29 -7.27
CA THR A 40 -4.48 12.06 -8.68
C THR A 40 -3.35 11.33 -9.38
N LEU A 41 -3.69 10.26 -10.09
CA LEU A 41 -2.76 9.53 -10.94
C LEU A 41 -2.53 10.36 -12.23
N PRO A 42 -1.31 10.84 -12.50
CA PRO A 42 -0.99 11.52 -13.74
C PRO A 42 -1.27 10.64 -14.96
N LYS A 43 -1.66 11.26 -16.08
CA LYS A 43 -1.93 10.54 -17.33
C LYS A 43 -0.66 9.84 -17.82
N GLY A 44 -0.77 8.56 -18.16
CA GLY A 44 0.35 7.74 -18.63
C GLY A 44 1.20 7.12 -17.52
N SER A 45 0.93 7.45 -16.24
CA SER A 45 1.57 6.82 -15.09
C SER A 45 0.92 5.50 -14.70
N GLY A 46 1.67 4.67 -13.99
CA GLY A 46 1.23 3.41 -13.39
C GLY A 46 1.57 3.36 -11.91
N PHE A 47 0.86 2.53 -11.15
CA PHE A 47 1.23 2.25 -9.77
C PHE A 47 0.96 0.81 -9.40
N ALA A 48 1.66 0.34 -8.37
CA ALA A 48 1.38 -0.92 -7.71
C ALA A 48 1.36 -0.66 -6.20
N SER A 49 0.34 -1.12 -5.49
CA SER A 49 0.22 -0.89 -4.05
C SER A 49 -0.29 -2.15 -3.37
N PHE A 50 0.38 -2.55 -2.29
CA PHE A 50 0.11 -3.79 -1.57
C PHE A 50 0.16 -3.54 -0.06
N ARG A 51 -0.64 -4.32 0.67
CA ARG A 51 -0.73 -4.30 2.14
C ARG A 51 -0.63 -5.73 2.66
N ARG A 52 -0.33 -5.87 3.95
CA ARG A 52 -0.26 -7.17 4.64
C ARG A 52 0.73 -8.15 4.00
N MET A 53 1.84 -7.62 3.51
CA MET A 53 2.89 -8.43 2.92
C MET A 53 3.84 -8.93 4.00
N SER A 54 4.23 -10.20 3.93
CA SER A 54 5.42 -10.68 4.64
C SER A 54 6.69 -10.03 4.10
N ASP A 55 7.81 -10.13 4.83
CA ASP A 55 9.11 -9.61 4.37
C ASP A 55 9.54 -10.25 3.03
N ALA A 56 9.25 -11.53 2.84
CA ALA A 56 9.53 -12.24 1.59
C ALA A 56 8.69 -11.71 0.42
N GLN A 57 7.39 -11.47 0.64
CA GLN A 57 6.50 -10.90 -0.37
C GLN A 57 6.91 -9.46 -0.72
N PHE A 58 7.25 -8.65 0.27
CA PHE A 58 7.76 -7.30 0.03
C PHE A 58 9.03 -7.34 -0.82
N LYS A 59 10.02 -8.17 -0.47
CA LYS A 59 11.27 -8.29 -1.23
C LYS A 59 11.01 -8.73 -2.68
N ALA A 60 10.14 -9.72 -2.89
CA ALA A 60 9.77 -10.19 -4.23
C ALA A 60 9.08 -9.10 -5.06
N ASN A 61 8.11 -8.40 -4.48
CA ASN A 61 7.40 -7.30 -5.14
C ASN A 61 8.35 -6.12 -5.41
N HIS A 62 9.22 -5.78 -4.46
CA HIS A 62 10.19 -4.70 -4.62
C HIS A 62 11.11 -4.98 -5.81
N SER A 63 11.74 -6.16 -5.87
CA SER A 63 12.58 -6.54 -7.01
C SER A 63 11.82 -6.53 -8.33
N LYS A 64 10.58 -7.03 -8.35
CA LYS A 64 9.72 -7.07 -9.55
C LYS A 64 9.38 -5.67 -10.07
N TYR A 65 8.95 -4.75 -9.22
CA TYR A 65 8.51 -3.43 -9.66
C TYR A 65 9.69 -2.52 -9.99
N THR A 66 10.78 -2.61 -9.24
CA THR A 66 12.03 -1.91 -9.57
C THR A 66 12.58 -2.35 -10.93
N SER A 67 12.57 -3.65 -11.26
CA SER A 67 13.01 -4.13 -12.57
C SER A 67 12.11 -3.70 -13.74
N GLN A 68 10.86 -3.33 -13.46
CA GLN A 68 9.91 -2.77 -14.43
C GLN A 68 9.98 -1.23 -14.53
N GLY A 69 10.91 -0.61 -13.82
CA GLY A 69 11.14 0.83 -13.82
C GLY A 69 10.21 1.63 -12.89
N TYR A 70 9.53 0.97 -11.95
CA TYR A 70 8.79 1.68 -10.92
C TYR A 70 9.72 2.10 -9.78
N ILE A 71 9.38 3.21 -9.12
CA ILE A 71 10.07 3.74 -7.95
C ILE A 71 9.22 3.46 -6.70
N LEU A 72 9.84 3.00 -5.62
CA LEU A 72 9.18 2.86 -4.32
C LEU A 72 8.93 4.26 -3.72
N VAL A 73 7.69 4.72 -3.75
CA VAL A 73 7.30 6.07 -3.26
C VAL A 73 6.85 6.06 -1.81
N TRP A 74 6.42 4.90 -1.30
CA TRP A 74 6.05 4.74 0.10
C TRP A 74 6.28 3.31 0.57
N TYR A 75 6.76 3.17 1.80
CA TYR A 75 6.94 1.90 2.49
C TYR A 75 6.79 2.07 4.00
N LEU A 76 6.06 1.15 4.61
CA LEU A 76 5.94 1.00 6.05
C LEU A 76 5.97 -0.49 6.40
N ARG A 77 6.84 -0.85 7.34
CA ARG A 77 6.87 -2.17 7.98
C ARG A 77 6.37 -2.05 9.40
N MET A 78 5.31 -2.76 9.73
CA MET A 78 4.76 -2.83 11.08
C MET A 78 4.98 -4.23 11.64
N VAL A 79 5.48 -4.28 12.88
CA VAL A 79 5.57 -5.52 13.67
C VAL A 79 4.54 -5.44 14.78
N HIS A 80 3.77 -6.50 14.96
CA HIS A 80 2.76 -6.62 16.01
C HIS A 80 2.66 -8.08 16.46
N ASP A 81 1.89 -8.34 17.52
CA ASP A 81 1.77 -9.69 18.10
C ASP A 81 1.25 -10.75 17.11
N GLY A 82 0.60 -10.32 16.03
CA GLY A 82 0.12 -11.18 14.94
C GLY A 82 1.10 -11.37 13.78
N GLY A 83 2.31 -10.79 13.84
CA GLY A 83 3.35 -10.93 12.83
C GLY A 83 3.83 -9.61 12.22
N VAL A 84 4.21 -9.68 10.94
CA VAL A 84 4.75 -8.55 10.17
C VAL A 84 3.81 -8.21 9.03
N ASP A 85 3.42 -6.94 8.97
CA ASP A 85 2.66 -6.37 7.87
C ASP A 85 3.51 -5.29 7.17
N ASN A 86 3.98 -5.60 5.97
CA ASN A 86 4.58 -4.63 5.07
C ASN A 86 3.50 -4.01 4.17
N VAL A 87 3.56 -2.69 4.03
CA VAL A 87 2.68 -1.88 3.20
C VAL A 87 3.55 -1.01 2.31
N ALA A 88 3.32 -1.05 1.00
CA ALA A 88 4.13 -0.28 0.08
C ALA A 88 3.37 0.15 -1.17
N THR A 89 3.79 1.27 -1.75
CA THR A 89 3.36 1.76 -3.05
C THR A 89 4.58 2.02 -3.94
N TRP A 90 4.54 1.47 -5.14
CA TRP A 90 5.45 1.73 -6.24
C TRP A 90 4.74 2.55 -7.32
N PHE A 91 5.45 3.48 -7.94
CA PHE A 91 4.90 4.42 -8.92
C PHE A 91 5.80 4.50 -10.16
N LYS A 92 5.21 4.68 -11.34
CA LYS A 92 5.89 4.81 -12.63
C LYS A 92 5.30 5.97 -13.42
#